data_AF-A0A0M4E952-F1
#
_entry.id   AF-A0A0M4E952-F1
#
_cell.length_a   1.000
_cell.length_b   1.000
_cell.length_c   1.000
_cell.angle_alpha   90.00
_cell.angle_beta   90.00
_cell.angle_gamma   90.00
#
_symmetry.space_group_name_H-M   'P 1'
#
loop_
_entity.id
_entity.type
_entity.pdbx_description
1 polymer ?
#
loop_
_entity_poly.entity_id
_entity_poly.type
_entity_poly.pdbx_seq_one_letter_code
_entity_poly.pdbx_strand_id
1 'polypeptide(L)'
;MLALRYILLIVLILGINCVSSAPATAEARRARRQIDLTLSAEHDDKDAETELALEAIAGLWSSADSRTKIDGSARVVHRSNGLETGNTSYQARVHLRHEYKTNA
;
A
#
# COMPACT_ATOMS: atom_id res chain seq x y z
N MET A 1 27.04 1.69 24.43
CA MET A 1 26.68 1.99 23.02
C MET A 1 25.26 1.56 22.64
N LEU A 2 24.75 0.40 23.10
CA LEU A 2 23.37 -0.05 22.82
C LEU A 2 22.27 0.89 23.37
N ALA A 3 22.41 1.37 24.61
CA ALA A 3 21.42 2.25 25.24
C ALA A 3 21.23 3.59 24.50
N LEU A 4 22.33 4.20 24.04
CA LEU A 4 22.29 5.44 23.24
C LEU A 4 21.56 5.23 21.91
N ARG A 5 21.72 4.05 21.30
CA ARG A 5 21.05 3.67 20.05
C ARG A 5 19.53 3.53 20.23
N TYR A 6 19.09 2.96 21.35
CA TYR A 6 17.65 2.88 21.67
C TYR A 6 17.03 4.25 21.98
N ILE A 7 17.77 5.12 22.68
CA ILE A 7 17.32 6.49 22.96
C ILE A 7 17.15 7.28 21.66
N LEU A 8 18.12 7.21 20.73
CA LEU A 8 18.01 7.86 19.43
C LEU A 8 16.83 7.35 18.60
N LEU A 9 16.54 6.05 18.68
CA LEU A 9 15.38 5.43 18.00
C LEU A 9 14.06 5.96 18.58
N ILE A 10 13.97 6.08 19.90
CA ILE A 10 12.79 6.62 20.58
C ILE A 10 12.59 8.11 20.24
N VAL A 11 13.66 8.90 20.19
CA VAL A 11 13.62 10.30 19.78
C VAL A 11 13.21 10.46 18.32
N LEU A 12 13.68 9.59 17.42
CA LEU A 12 13.27 9.59 16.01
C LEU A 12 11.77 9.28 15.87
N ILE A 13 11.28 8.26 16.57
CA ILE A 13 9.85 7.88 16.56
C ILE A 13 8.99 9.03 17.12
N LEU A 14 9.39 9.65 18.23
CA LEU A 14 8.68 10.78 18.82
C LEU A 14 8.72 12.04 17.91
N GLY A 15 9.85 12.30 17.25
CA GLY A 15 10.02 13.42 16.33
C GLY A 15 9.11 13.33 15.10
N ILE A 16 8.94 12.13 14.53
CA ILE A 16 8.01 11.89 13.40
C ILE A 16 6.56 12.21 13.82
N ASN A 17 6.18 11.91 15.06
CA ASN A 17 4.83 12.17 15.56
C ASN A 17 4.59 13.66 15.90
N CYS A 18 5.65 14.41 16.27
CA CYS A 18 5.54 15.83 16.64
C CYS A 18 5.28 16.77 15.44
N VAL A 19 5.66 16.38 14.22
CA VAL A 19 5.36 17.15 13.00
C VAL A 19 3.88 17.04 12.60
N SER A 20 3.12 16.11 13.19
CA SER A 20 1.70 15.88 12.89
C SER A 20 0.73 16.75 13.72
N SER A 21 1.19 17.59 14.64
CA SER A 21 0.32 18.39 15.53
C SER A 21 0.36 19.89 15.28
N ALA A 22 0.55 20.32 14.02
CA ALA A 22 0.15 21.68 13.62
C ALA A 22 -1.39 21.79 13.73
N PRO A 23 -1.94 22.92 14.22
CA PRO A 23 -3.37 23.03 14.48
C PRO A 23 -4.16 22.77 13.20
N ALA A 24 -5.10 21.84 13.30
CA ALA A 24 -6.08 21.57 12.28
C ALA A 24 -6.94 22.82 12.05
N THR A 25 -6.51 23.69 11.15
CA THR A 25 -7.42 24.55 10.40
C THR A 25 -8.44 23.64 9.70
N ALA A 26 -9.65 24.14 9.46
CA ALA A 26 -10.87 23.42 9.07
C ALA A 26 -10.82 22.62 7.73
N GLU A 27 -9.64 22.28 7.25
CA GLU A 27 -9.32 21.55 6.02
C GLU A 27 -8.54 20.27 6.30
N ALA A 28 -8.70 19.66 7.47
CA ALA A 28 -8.46 18.23 7.65
C ALA A 28 -9.51 17.45 6.84
N ARG A 29 -9.53 17.66 5.52
CA ARG A 29 -10.18 16.86 4.51
C ARG A 29 -9.56 15.48 4.67
N ARG A 30 -10.15 14.68 5.56
CA ARG A 30 -9.89 13.26 5.69
C ARG A 30 -10.21 12.69 4.31
N ALA A 31 -9.20 12.64 3.45
CA ALA A 31 -9.27 11.98 2.18
C ALA A 31 -9.62 10.54 2.54
N ARG A 32 -10.89 10.16 2.32
CA ARG A 32 -11.37 8.81 2.52
C ARG A 32 -10.55 7.94 1.58
N ARG A 33 -9.44 7.40 2.06
CA ARG A 33 -8.59 6.50 1.28
C ARG A 33 -9.40 5.24 1.08
N GLN A 34 -9.97 5.11 -0.10
CA GLN A 34 -10.66 3.90 -0.50
C GLN A 34 -9.58 2.84 -0.75
N ILE A 35 -9.75 1.69 -0.10
CA ILE A 35 -8.95 0.49 -0.33
C ILE A 35 -9.91 -0.49 -0.97
N ASP A 36 -9.62 -0.87 -2.20
CA ASP A 36 -10.35 -1.92 -2.91
C ASP A 36 -9.58 -3.23 -2.73
N LEU A 37 -10.23 -4.21 -2.10
CA LEU A 37 -9.67 -5.54 -1.85
C LEU A 37 -10.44 -6.55 -2.70
N THR A 38 -9.72 -7.36 -3.47
CA THR A 38 -10.28 -8.47 -4.26
C THR A 38 -9.62 -9.76 -3.81
N LEU A 39 -10.43 -10.73 -3.39
CA LEU A 39 -9.98 -12.07 -3.04
C LEU A 39 -10.67 -13.06 -3.98
N SER A 40 -9.89 -13.93 -4.62
CA SER A 40 -10.39 -15.02 -5.44
C SER A 40 -9.72 -16.33 -5.07
N ALA A 41 -10.46 -17.41 -5.27
CA ALA A 41 -9.99 -18.77 -5.13
C ALA A 41 -10.49 -19.55 -6.36
N GLU A 42 -9.57 -20.19 -7.07
CA GLU A 42 -9.84 -21.02 -8.24
C GLU A 42 -9.27 -22.42 -7.98
N HIS A 43 -9.99 -23.46 -8.37
CA HIS A 43 -9.54 -24.85 -8.24
C HIS A 43 -9.59 -25.51 -9.62
N ASP A 44 -8.46 -26.05 -10.08
CA ASP A 44 -8.36 -26.82 -11.32
C ASP A 44 -8.43 -28.32 -11.02
N ASP A 45 -9.53 -28.94 -11.42
CA ASP A 45 -9.81 -30.37 -11.24
C ASP A 45 -8.83 -31.28 -12.02
N LYS A 46 -8.18 -30.79 -13.08
CA LYS A 46 -7.28 -31.62 -13.91
C LYS A 46 -5.93 -31.84 -13.23
N ASP A 47 -5.41 -30.78 -12.63
CA ASP A 47 -4.08 -30.78 -12.01
C ASP A 47 -4.17 -30.83 -10.48
N ALA A 48 -5.37 -30.90 -9.90
CA ALA A 48 -5.64 -30.83 -8.45
C ALA A 48 -4.97 -29.62 -7.79
N GLU A 49 -4.98 -28.49 -8.52
CA GLU A 49 -4.29 -27.26 -8.14
C GLU A 49 -5.30 -26.24 -7.62
N THR A 50 -5.00 -25.62 -6.49
CA THR A 50 -5.78 -24.51 -5.94
C THR A 50 -4.97 -23.23 -6.03
N GLU A 51 -5.50 -22.22 -6.71
CA GLU A 51 -4.95 -20.88 -6.78
C GLU A 51 -5.77 -19.93 -5.90
N LEU A 52 -5.11 -19.30 -4.93
CA LEU A 52 -5.65 -18.23 -4.08
C LEU A 52 -4.99 -16.92 -4.49
N ALA A 53 -5.77 -15.91 -4.85
CA ALA A 53 -5.25 -14.59 -5.19
C ALA A 53 -5.90 -13.50 -4.34
N LEU A 54 -5.07 -12.68 -3.73
CA LEU A 54 -5.47 -11.46 -3.01
C LEU A 54 -4.86 -10.25 -3.71
N GLU A 55 -5.68 -9.29 -4.08
CA GLU A 55 -5.27 -8.01 -4.63
C GLU A 55 -5.81 -6.87 -3.75
N ALA A 56 -4.96 -5.89 -3.48
CA ALA A 56 -5.28 -4.70 -2.74
C ALA A 56 -4.85 -3.48 -3.55
N ILE A 57 -5.76 -2.53 -3.76
CA ILE A 57 -5.50 -1.28 -4.46
C ILE A 57 -5.92 -0.13 -3.55
N ALA A 58 -5.07 0.89 -3.43
CA ALA A 58 -5.35 2.02 -2.56
C ALA A 58 -4.83 3.33 -3.16
N GLY A 59 -5.66 4.38 -3.06
CA GLY A 59 -5.19 5.75 -3.25
C GLY A 59 -4.36 6.18 -2.04
N LEU A 60 -3.05 6.38 -2.23
CA LEU A 60 -2.12 6.69 -1.14
C LEU A 60 -2.07 8.19 -0.85
N TRP A 61 -2.08 9.02 -1.89
CA TRP A 61 -2.02 10.46 -1.74
C TRP A 61 -2.52 11.20 -2.98
N SER A 62 -3.06 12.40 -2.78
CA SER A 62 -3.40 13.32 -3.85
C SER A 62 -3.11 14.75 -3.40
N SER A 63 -2.58 15.58 -4.30
CA SER A 63 -2.42 17.01 -4.06
C SER A 63 -3.79 17.70 -3.93
N ALA A 64 -3.83 18.84 -3.24
CA ALA A 64 -5.06 19.61 -3.03
C ALA A 64 -5.68 20.07 -4.36
N ASP A 65 -4.84 20.39 -5.35
CA ASP A 65 -5.24 20.76 -6.71
C ASP A 65 -5.51 19.54 -7.61
N SER A 66 -5.47 18.32 -7.07
CA SER A 66 -5.69 17.04 -7.75
C SER A 66 -4.78 16.73 -8.94
N ARG A 67 -3.74 17.54 -9.19
CA ARG A 67 -2.81 17.36 -10.31
C ARG A 67 -1.78 16.26 -10.08
N THR A 68 -1.44 16.01 -8.82
CA THR A 68 -0.52 14.94 -8.43
C THR A 68 -1.27 13.88 -7.66
N LYS A 69 -1.13 12.62 -8.06
CA LYS A 69 -1.73 11.47 -7.37
C LYS A 69 -0.70 10.35 -7.24
N ILE A 70 -0.76 9.64 -6.12
CA ILE A 70 0.03 8.46 -5.84
C ILE A 70 -0.94 7.34 -5.48
N ASP A 71 -0.92 6.28 -6.27
CA ASP A 71 -1.72 5.08 -6.07
C ASP A 71 -0.80 3.88 -5.81
N GLY A 72 -1.26 2.94 -5.00
CA GLY A 72 -0.54 1.72 -4.66
C GLY A 72 -1.38 0.49 -4.93
N SER A 73 -0.74 -0.59 -5.36
CA SER A 73 -1.36 -1.91 -5.45
C SER A 73 -0.41 -2.99 -4.94
N ALA A 74 -0.98 -4.02 -4.34
CA ALA A 74 -0.27 -5.21 -3.91
C ALA A 74 -1.10 -6.44 -4.30
N ARG A 75 -0.45 -7.46 -4.83
CA ARG A 75 -1.05 -8.73 -5.22
C ARG A 75 -0.25 -9.88 -4.65
N VAL A 76 -0.93 -10.85 -4.08
CA VAL A 76 -0.37 -12.11 -3.64
C VAL A 76 -1.13 -13.22 -4.34
N VAL A 77 -0.40 -14.15 -4.96
CA VAL A 77 -0.98 -15.35 -5.56
C VAL A 77 -0.29 -16.55 -4.93
N HIS A 78 -1.06 -17.41 -4.28
CA HIS A 78 -0.60 -18.67 -3.74
C HIS A 78 -1.20 -19.82 -4.54
N ARG A 79 -0.36 -20.76 -4.93
CA ARG A 79 -0.73 -21.91 -5.73
C ARG A 79 -0.31 -23.17 -4.98
N SER A 80 -1.25 -24.05 -4.68
CA SER A 80 -0.97 -25.32 -4.02
C SER A 80 -1.47 -26.49 -4.85
N ASN A 81 -0.62 -27.49 -5.04
CA ASN A 81 -1.02 -28.80 -5.56
C ASN A 81 -0.78 -29.85 -4.47
N GLY A 82 -1.63 -30.87 -4.34
CA GLY A 82 -1.50 -31.93 -3.34
C GLY A 82 -0.18 -32.74 -3.43
N LEU A 83 0.56 -32.64 -4.53
CA LEU A 83 1.81 -33.37 -4.79
C LEU A 83 3.08 -32.52 -4.68
N GLU A 84 2.99 -31.19 -4.64
CA GLU A 84 4.15 -30.28 -4.62
C GLU A 84 4.04 -29.24 -3.51
N THR A 85 5.19 -28.72 -3.05
CA THR A 85 5.22 -27.58 -2.13
C THR A 85 4.70 -26.35 -2.85
N GLY A 86 3.60 -25.77 -2.35
CA GLY A 86 2.93 -24.65 -3.00
C GLY A 86 3.84 -23.45 -3.27
N ASN A 87 3.62 -22.80 -4.41
CA ASN A 87 4.36 -21.62 -4.84
C ASN A 87 3.60 -20.34 -4.44
N THR A 88 4.32 -19.33 -3.97
CA THR A 88 3.71 -18.03 -3.63
C THR A 88 4.43 -16.91 -4.35
N SER A 89 3.67 -16.13 -5.12
CA SER A 89 4.16 -14.93 -5.81
C SER A 89 3.62 -13.68 -5.14
N TYR A 90 4.50 -12.70 -4.94
CA TYR A 90 4.19 -11.39 -4.37
C TYR A 90 4.53 -10.31 -5.41
N GLN A 91 3.60 -9.41 -5.66
CA GLN A 91 3.79 -8.26 -6.53
C GLN A 91 3.29 -7.00 -5.82
N ALA A 92 4.05 -5.91 -5.96
CA ALA A 92 3.61 -4.59 -5.52
C ALA A 92 3.93 -3.56 -6.60
N ARG A 93 3.07 -2.55 -6.74
CA ARG A 93 3.24 -1.48 -7.71
C ARG A 93 2.83 -0.15 -7.11
N VAL A 94 3.61 0.89 -7.40
CA VAL A 94 3.29 2.28 -7.05
C VAL A 94 3.18 3.08 -8.34
N HIS A 95 2.07 3.78 -8.52
CA HIS A 95 1.83 4.66 -9.65
C HIS A 95 1.88 6.11 -9.17
N LEU A 96 2.69 6.93 -9.83
CA LEU A 96 2.72 8.38 -9.63
C LEU A 96 2.25 9.06 -10.91
N ARG A 97 1.25 9.92 -10.79
CA ARG A 97 0.73 10.75 -11.88
C ARG A 97 0.89 12.22 -11.51
N HIS A 98 1.38 13.02 -12.46
CA HIS A 98 1.44 14.48 -12.34
C HIS A 98 0.97 15.13 -13.66
N GLU A 99 0.04 16.07 -13.58
CA GLU A 99 -0.48 16.81 -14.72
C GLU A 99 0.18 18.21 -14.82
N TYR A 100 0.85 18.48 -15.93
CA TYR A 100 1.43 19.80 -16.22
C TYR A 100 0.45 20.68 -16.97
N LYS A 101 0.29 21.94 -16.53
CA LYS A 101 -0.47 22.95 -17.27
C LYS A 101 0.50 23.76 -18.11
N THR A 102 0.46 23.60 -19.44
CA THR A 102 1.12 24.55 -20.34
C THR A 102 0.20 25.77 -20.46
N ASN A 103 0.67 26.93 -20.00
CA ASN A 103 0.01 28.20 -20.31
C ASN A 103 0.42 28.55 -21.75
N ALA A 104 -0.49 28.32 -22.69
CA ALA A 104 -0.41 28.88 -24.04
C ALA A 104 -0.98 30.30 -24.03
#